data_AF-A0A7S1SA17-F1
#
_entry.id   AF-A0A7S1SA17-F1
#
_cell.length_a   1.000
_cell.length_b   1.000
_cell.length_c   1.000
_cell.angle_alpha   90.00
_cell.angle_beta   90.00
_cell.angle_gamma   90.00
#
_symmetry.space_group_name_H-M   'P 1'
#
loop_
_entity.id
_entity.type
_entity.pdbx_description
1 polymer ?
#
loop_
_entity_poly.entity_id
_entity_poly.type
_entity_poly.pdbx_seq_one_letter_code
_entity_poly.pdbx_strand_id
1 'polypeptide(L)'
;FWLKPFWLERSRGPGGDRAPPMDDVDSVPSLGGRAPGEADGASGALTEEQQFVLDETKIQVNMENERYLQAHPEIRDMIGVFVHQTLEYKPDNILRFAGDFFTRPDLYACVKKKTEEVRKG
;
A
#
# COMPACT_ATOMS: atom_id res chain seq x y z
N PHE A 1 8.78 5.45 -1.17
CA PHE A 1 8.87 5.93 0.23
C PHE A 1 7.46 6.32 0.67
N TRP A 2 6.55 5.36 0.81
CA TRP A 2 6.24 4.69 2.08
C TRP A 2 5.52 3.37 1.80
N LEU A 3 5.43 2.54 2.84
CA LEU A 3 5.19 1.08 2.84
C LEU A 3 6.50 0.31 2.81
N LYS A 4 7.05 0.09 4.02
CA LYS A 4 7.89 -1.08 4.23
C LYS A 4 6.97 -2.30 4.07
N PRO A 5 7.18 -3.17 3.08
CA PRO A 5 6.48 -4.44 3.04
C PRO A 5 6.86 -5.28 4.26
N PHE A 6 5.87 -5.98 4.79
CA PHE A 6 5.90 -6.91 5.92
C PHE A 6 7.12 -7.87 5.98
N TRP A 7 7.81 -8.11 4.87
CA TRP A 7 9.05 -8.92 4.82
C TRP A 7 10.26 -8.31 5.54
N LEU A 8 10.31 -6.98 5.75
CA LEU A 8 11.54 -6.32 6.21
C LEU A 8 11.76 -6.41 7.74
N GLU A 9 10.73 -6.72 8.53
CA GLU A 9 10.83 -6.74 10.00
C GLU A 9 11.03 -8.17 10.58
N ARG A 10 10.80 -9.22 9.79
CA ARG A 10 10.99 -10.62 10.22
C ARG A 10 12.46 -11.06 10.25
N SER A 11 13.38 -10.26 9.71
CA SER A 11 14.83 -10.59 9.62
C SER A 11 15.66 -10.25 10.86
N ARG A 12 15.06 -9.86 11.98
CA ARG A 12 15.80 -9.57 13.23
C ARG A 12 15.54 -10.60 14.33
N GLY A 13 15.54 -11.88 13.95
CA GLY A 13 15.74 -13.01 14.86
C GLY A 13 17.15 -13.61 14.65
N PRO A 14 17.81 -14.16 15.68
CA PRO A 14 19.15 -14.72 15.57
C PRO A 14 19.10 -16.07 14.87
N GLY A 15 19.09 -16.04 13.55
CA GLY A 15 19.05 -17.22 12.70
C GLY A 15 19.08 -16.73 11.26
N GLY A 16 20.29 -16.52 10.75
CA GLY A 16 20.49 -15.96 9.43
C GLY A 16 20.02 -16.91 8.34
N ASP A 17 18.90 -16.59 7.71
CA ASP A 17 18.58 -17.09 6.37
C ASP A 17 18.72 -15.94 5.38
N ARG A 18 19.69 -16.13 4.48
CA ARG A 18 20.09 -15.24 3.40
C ARG A 18 18.90 -15.02 2.47
N ALA A 19 18.53 -13.77 2.21
CA ALA A 19 17.52 -13.47 1.19
C ALA A 19 17.97 -14.05 -0.17
N PRO A 20 17.09 -14.78 -0.90
CA PRO A 20 17.44 -15.33 -2.21
C PRO A 20 17.55 -14.21 -3.27
N PRO A 21 18.41 -14.37 -4.28
CA PRO A 21 18.59 -13.40 -5.34
C PRO A 21 17.31 -13.25 -6.19
N MET A 22 16.97 -12.01 -6.54
CA MET A 22 15.81 -11.64 -7.33
C MET A 22 16.06 -11.85 -8.84
N ASP A 23 16.18 -13.10 -9.28
CA ASP A 23 16.24 -13.42 -10.72
C ASP A 23 15.19 -14.43 -11.21
N ASP A 24 14.30 -14.95 -10.36
CA ASP A 24 13.25 -15.88 -10.79
C ASP A 24 11.87 -15.42 -10.32
N VAL A 25 11.05 -14.91 -11.25
CA VAL A 25 9.67 -14.48 -11.00
C VAL A 25 8.68 -15.66 -10.91
N ASP A 26 9.17 -16.90 -10.93
CA ASP A 26 8.39 -18.13 -11.08
C ASP A 26 8.40 -19.05 -9.85
N SER A 27 8.51 -18.51 -8.62
CA SER A 27 8.41 -19.35 -7.41
C SER A 27 7.57 -18.72 -6.29
N VAL A 28 6.26 -18.68 -6.55
CA VAL A 28 5.22 -18.82 -5.51
C VAL A 28 5.20 -20.30 -5.09
N PRO A 29 5.01 -20.66 -3.80
CA PRO A 29 5.07 -22.06 -3.37
C PRO A 29 3.95 -22.87 -4.04
N SER A 30 4.37 -23.83 -4.86
CA SER A 30 3.49 -24.82 -5.47
C SER A 30 2.88 -25.72 -4.38
N LEU A 31 1.61 -25.50 -4.05
CA LEU A 31 0.76 -26.55 -3.46
C LEU A 31 0.24 -27.44 -4.59
N GLY A 32 1.15 -28.22 -5.18
CA GLY A 32 0.87 -29.19 -6.24
C GLY A 32 1.06 -30.62 -5.76
N GLY A 33 0.04 -31.18 -5.10
CA GLY A 33 -0.12 -32.63 -4.96
C GLY A 33 -1.25 -33.09 -5.90
N ARG A 34 -0.90 -33.73 -7.03
CA ARG A 34 -1.82 -34.12 -8.10
C ARG A 34 -2.28 -35.58 -7.97
N ALA A 35 -3.56 -35.84 -8.24
CA ALA A 35 -4.00 -37.01 -9.02
C ALA A 35 -5.31 -36.67 -9.80
N PRO A 36 -5.57 -37.29 -10.97
CA PRO A 36 -6.30 -36.69 -12.08
C PRO A 36 -7.74 -37.22 -12.23
N GLY A 37 -8.66 -36.33 -12.57
CA GLY A 37 -10.01 -36.65 -13.02
C GLY A 37 -10.66 -35.37 -13.53
N GLU A 38 -11.17 -35.40 -14.75
CA GLU A 38 -11.68 -34.26 -15.51
C GLU A 38 -12.61 -33.30 -14.75
N ALA A 39 -12.42 -31.99 -14.98
CA ALA A 39 -13.46 -31.14 -15.55
C ALA A 39 -12.85 -29.78 -15.95
N ASP A 40 -12.75 -29.56 -17.26
CA ASP A 40 -12.67 -28.24 -17.87
C ASP A 40 -13.88 -27.40 -17.42
N GLY A 41 -13.63 -26.25 -16.78
CA GLY A 41 -14.70 -25.30 -16.47
C GLY A 41 -14.34 -24.26 -15.43
N ALA A 42 -14.13 -23.02 -15.91
CA ALA A 42 -14.22 -21.75 -15.18
C ALA A 42 -13.05 -21.36 -14.26
N SER A 43 -12.32 -20.33 -14.71
CA SER A 43 -11.81 -19.15 -13.97
C SER A 43 -11.14 -19.35 -12.62
N GLY A 44 -10.07 -18.59 -12.32
CA GLY A 44 -9.42 -18.51 -11.02
C GLY A 44 -10.31 -17.96 -9.89
N ALA A 45 -11.39 -18.66 -9.60
CA ALA A 45 -12.32 -18.41 -8.51
C ALA A 45 -11.75 -19.05 -7.24
N LEU A 46 -11.59 -18.22 -6.23
CA LEU A 46 -11.13 -18.62 -4.91
C LEU A 46 -12.17 -19.56 -4.28
N THR A 47 -11.71 -20.55 -3.53
CA THR A 47 -12.62 -21.34 -2.69
C THR A 47 -13.23 -20.45 -1.60
N GLU A 48 -14.38 -20.84 -1.05
CA GLU A 48 -15.06 -20.07 -0.01
C GLU A 48 -14.16 -19.85 1.23
N GLU A 49 -13.36 -20.84 1.59
CA GLU A 49 -12.37 -20.75 2.67
C GLU A 49 -11.25 -19.75 2.34
N GLN A 50 -10.74 -19.75 1.10
CA GLN A 50 -9.74 -18.78 0.66
C GLN A 50 -10.31 -17.35 0.66
N GLN A 51 -11.55 -17.20 0.24
CA GLN A 51 -12.25 -15.91 0.22
C GLN A 51 -12.45 -15.37 1.65
N PHE A 52 -12.86 -16.24 2.58
CA PHE A 52 -13.02 -15.88 4.00
C PHE A 52 -11.70 -15.40 4.61
N VAL A 53 -10.61 -16.15 4.41
CA VAL A 53 -9.28 -15.77 4.93
C VAL A 53 -8.81 -14.45 4.32
N LEU A 54 -9.07 -14.22 3.02
CA LEU A 54 -8.72 -12.97 2.36
C LEU A 54 -9.49 -11.78 2.94
N ASP A 55 -10.78 -11.95 3.24
CA ASP A 55 -11.60 -10.88 3.75
C ASP A 55 -11.25 -10.54 5.21
N GLU A 56 -10.96 -11.53 6.05
CA GLU A 56 -10.41 -11.32 7.40
C GLU A 56 -9.06 -10.57 7.35
N THR A 57 -8.18 -10.99 6.44
CA THR A 57 -6.88 -10.35 6.25
C THR A 57 -7.02 -8.89 5.79
N LYS A 58 -7.95 -8.60 4.86
CA LYS A 58 -8.23 -7.21 4.43
C LYS A 58 -8.73 -6.34 5.57
N ILE A 59 -9.61 -6.86 6.42
CA ILE A 59 -10.11 -6.13 7.58
C ILE A 59 -8.94 -5.72 8.49
N GLN A 60 -8.07 -6.68 8.82
CA GLN A 60 -6.91 -6.42 9.68
C GLN A 60 -5.97 -5.37 9.07
N VAL A 61 -5.66 -5.51 7.78
CA VAL A 61 -4.81 -4.54 7.06
C VAL A 61 -5.44 -3.15 7.04
N ASN A 62 -6.75 -3.05 6.83
CA ASN A 62 -7.44 -1.76 6.85
C ASN A 62 -7.38 -1.09 8.22
N MET A 63 -7.55 -1.86 9.30
CA MET A 63 -7.43 -1.34 10.67
C MET A 63 -6.01 -0.84 10.98
N GLU A 64 -4.99 -1.57 10.54
CA GLU A 64 -3.59 -1.18 10.72
C GLU A 64 -3.23 0.08 9.91
N ASN A 65 -3.71 0.16 8.66
CA ASN A 65 -3.56 1.34 7.82
C ASN A 65 -4.22 2.56 8.46
N GLU A 66 -5.43 2.43 8.99
CA GLU A 66 -6.11 3.53 9.67
C GLU A 66 -5.32 4.00 10.88
N ARG A 67 -4.86 3.07 11.73
CA ARG A 67 -4.04 3.41 12.90
C ARG A 67 -2.75 4.12 12.49
N TYR A 68 -2.13 3.70 11.39
CA TYR A 68 -0.95 4.34 10.83
C TYR A 68 -1.27 5.76 10.33
N LEU A 69 -2.36 5.95 9.59
CA LEU A 69 -2.79 7.27 9.13
C LEU A 69 -3.10 8.23 10.29
N GLN A 70 -3.68 7.73 11.38
CA GLN A 70 -3.96 8.51 12.58
C GLN A 70 -2.70 8.86 13.39
N ALA A 71 -1.76 7.92 13.51
CA ALA A 71 -0.55 8.09 14.31
C ALA A 71 0.50 9.01 13.66
N HIS A 72 0.48 9.16 12.33
CA HIS A 72 1.50 9.89 11.58
C HIS A 72 1.00 11.28 11.11
N PRO A 73 1.32 12.38 11.84
CA PRO A 73 0.84 13.72 11.50
C PRO A 73 1.32 14.21 10.12
N GLU A 74 2.45 13.69 9.63
CA GLU A 74 3.00 13.98 8.31
C GLU A 74 2.03 13.63 7.17
N ILE A 75 1.27 12.53 7.31
CA ILE A 75 0.27 12.14 6.31
C ILE A 75 -0.92 13.09 6.35
N ARG A 76 -1.37 13.46 7.56
CA ARG A 76 -2.46 14.42 7.74
C ARG A 76 -2.12 15.76 7.10
N ASP A 77 -0.90 16.25 7.32
CA ASP A 77 -0.45 17.52 6.77
C ASP A 77 -0.36 17.46 5.23
N MET A 78 0.12 16.34 4.68
CA MET A 78 0.17 16.10 3.24
C MET A 78 -1.22 16.09 2.60
N ILE A 79 -2.19 15.40 3.21
CA ILE A 79 -3.58 15.38 2.76
C ILE A 79 -4.20 16.78 2.90
N GLY A 80 -3.94 17.49 4.00
CA GLY A 80 -4.42 18.85 4.21
C GLY A 80 -3.94 19.82 3.13
N VAL A 81 -2.65 19.77 2.78
CA VAL A 81 -2.08 20.59 1.71
C VAL A 81 -2.67 20.20 0.34
N PHE A 82 -2.87 18.91 0.08
CA PHE A 82 -3.52 18.44 -1.16
C PHE A 82 -4.95 18.98 -1.30
N VAL A 83 -5.76 18.87 -0.24
CA VAL A 83 -7.14 19.37 -0.23
C VAL A 83 -7.17 20.88 -0.40
N HIS A 84 -6.31 21.61 0.31
CA HIS A 84 -6.20 23.06 0.15
C HIS A 84 -5.91 23.46 -1.30
N GLN A 85 -4.91 22.84 -1.92
CA GLN A 85 -4.57 23.13 -3.33
C GLN A 85 -5.67 22.70 -4.30
N THR A 86 -6.37 21.60 -4.02
CA THR A 86 -7.51 21.17 -4.83
C THR A 86 -8.64 22.20 -4.79
N LEU A 87 -8.93 22.78 -3.62
CA LEU A 87 -9.95 23.82 -3.46
C LEU A 87 -9.55 25.17 -4.08
N GLU A 88 -8.25 25.48 -4.03
CA GLU A 88 -7.65 26.68 -4.61
C GLU A 88 -7.66 26.63 -6.15
N TYR A 89 -7.13 25.55 -6.73
CA TYR A 89 -6.96 25.42 -8.19
C TYR A 89 -8.17 24.84 -8.92
N LYS A 90 -9.11 24.17 -8.22
CA LYS A 90 -10.32 23.52 -8.77
C LYS A 90 -10.04 22.77 -10.10
N PRO A 91 -9.18 21.74 -10.07
CA PRO A 91 -8.82 21.03 -11.28
C PRO A 91 -10.01 20.28 -11.88
N ASP A 92 -10.11 20.28 -13.21
CA ASP A 92 -11.15 19.52 -13.94
C ASP A 92 -11.03 18.00 -13.72
N ASN A 93 -9.81 17.51 -13.47
CA ASN A 93 -9.53 16.11 -13.17
C ASN A 93 -8.71 15.97 -11.89
N ILE A 94 -9.41 15.65 -10.80
CA ILE A 94 -8.84 15.50 -9.46
C ILE A 94 -7.86 14.33 -9.39
N LEU A 95 -8.11 13.22 -10.11
CA LEU A 95 -7.24 12.04 -10.08
C LEU A 95 -5.89 12.32 -10.73
N ARG A 96 -5.90 13.02 -11.88
CA ARG A 96 -4.67 13.45 -12.53
C ARG A 96 -3.90 14.43 -11.65
N PHE A 97 -4.60 15.37 -11.04
CA PHE A 97 -4.00 16.31 -10.08
C PHE A 97 -3.39 15.60 -8.87
N ALA A 98 -4.06 14.58 -8.33
CA ALA A 98 -3.53 13.76 -7.25
C ALA A 98 -2.27 12.99 -7.68
N GLY A 99 -2.28 12.39 -8.87
CA GLY A 99 -1.11 11.73 -9.44
C GLY A 99 0.08 12.67 -9.49
N ASP A 100 -0.08 13.81 -10.15
CA ASP A 100 0.96 14.83 -10.26
C ASP A 100 1.42 15.34 -8.89
N PHE A 101 0.51 15.52 -7.92
CA PHE A 101 0.84 15.99 -6.58
C PHE A 101 1.65 14.96 -5.78
N PHE A 102 1.18 13.72 -5.68
CA PHE A 102 1.78 12.69 -4.81
C PHE A 102 3.03 12.04 -5.42
N THR A 103 3.26 12.12 -6.73
CA THR A 103 4.48 11.60 -7.36
C THR A 103 5.62 12.62 -7.43
N ARG A 104 5.44 13.83 -6.89
CA ARG A 104 6.46 14.87 -6.91
C ARG A 104 7.70 14.49 -6.11
N PRO A 105 8.92 14.65 -6.68
CA PRO A 105 10.15 14.38 -5.95
C PRO A 105 10.37 15.37 -4.77
N ASP A 106 9.78 16.56 -4.86
CA ASP A 106 9.87 17.63 -3.85
C ASP A 106 8.70 17.65 -2.85
N LEU A 107 7.84 16.62 -2.87
CA LEU A 107 6.58 16.58 -2.10
C LEU A 107 6.77 16.94 -0.62
N TYR A 108 7.72 16.30 0.06
CA TYR A 108 7.97 16.55 1.49
C TYR A 108 8.38 17.98 1.80
N ALA A 109 9.25 18.57 0.96
CA ALA A 109 9.68 19.95 1.14
C ALA A 109 8.52 20.93 0.89
N CYS A 110 7.71 20.65 -0.14
CA CYS A 110 6.54 21.45 -0.49
C CYS A 110 5.47 21.42 0.62
N VAL A 111 5.11 20.23 1.11
CA VAL A 111 4.15 20.04 2.19
C VAL A 111 4.62 20.74 3.46
N LYS A 112 5.87 20.53 3.88
CA LYS A 112 6.41 21.17 5.08
C LYS A 112 6.33 22.70 5.01
N LYS A 113 6.66 23.28 3.86
CA LYS A 113 6.56 24.74 3.64
C LYS A 113 5.10 25.21 3.69
N LYS A 114 4.20 24.56 2.96
CA LYS A 114 2.78 24.92 2.86
C LYS A 114 2.05 24.75 4.20
N THR A 115 2.35 23.71 4.97
CA THR A 115 1.78 23.51 6.31
C THR A 115 2.14 24.66 7.26
N GLU A 116 3.38 25.15 7.22
CA GLU A 116 3.80 26.31 8.01
C GLU A 116 3.15 27.63 7.54
N GLU A 117 2.86 27.77 6.25
CA GLU A 117 2.11 28.92 5.72
C GLU A 117 0.64 28.90 6.19
N VAL A 118 -0.02 27.74 6.10
CA VAL A 118 -1.42 27.55 6.52
C VAL A 118 -1.60 27.73 8.04
N ARG A 119 -0.59 27.40 8.85
CA ARG A 119 -0.66 27.55 10.31
C ARG A 119 -0.40 28.97 10.81
N LYS A 120 0.14 29.85 9.95
CA LYS A 120 0.47 31.24 10.30
C LYS A 120 -0.58 32.27 9.86
N GLY A 121 -1.52 31.88 9.00
CA GLY A 121 -2.70 32.69 8.65
C GLY A 121 -3.85 32.42 9.60
#